data_AF-C4V368-F1
#
_entry.id   AF-C4V368-F1
#
_cell.length_a   1.000
_cell.length_b   1.000
_cell.length_c   1.000
_cell.angle_alpha   90.00
_cell.angle_beta   90.00
_cell.angle_gamma   90.00
#
_symmetry.space_group_name_H-M   'P 1'
#
loop_
_entity.id
_entity.type
_entity.pdbx_description
1 polymer ?
#
loop_
_entity_poly.entity_id
_entity_poly.type
_entity_poly.pdbx_seq_one_letter_code
_entity_poly.pdbx_strand_id
1 'polypeptide(L)'
;MFGNDSIENIAFTNMVKCNVSSTTDKNPREMKDFCIAQLEIIKEEIKIIKPAKIVFYTGRNYDGYIRNLFGDFTVEVDGQCQIGKGNMPWLEAASETDGIRILRVGHPERKAMDFTDKISAWIQS
;
A
#
# COMPACT_ATOMS: atom_id res chain seq x y z
N MET A 1 6.92 -17.96 10.83
CA MET A 1 5.78 -18.86 11.10
C MET A 1 4.83 -18.08 12.01
N PHE A 2 3.75 -17.51 11.47
CA PHE A 2 2.79 -16.79 12.30
C PHE A 2 1.85 -17.84 12.92
N GLY A 3 1.93 -18.02 14.24
CA GLY A 3 1.08 -18.94 15.01
C GLY A 3 -0.37 -18.46 15.09
N ASN A 4 -1.17 -19.11 15.93
CA ASN A 4 -2.63 -18.96 16.06
C ASN A 4 -3.18 -17.51 16.21
N ASP A 5 -2.34 -16.49 16.42
CA ASP A 5 -2.72 -15.07 16.58
C ASP A 5 -2.27 -14.19 15.38
N SER A 6 -2.05 -14.77 14.20
CA SER A 6 -1.50 -14.05 13.04
C SER A 6 -2.34 -12.87 12.57
N ILE A 7 -3.67 -12.90 12.79
CA ILE A 7 -4.59 -11.87 12.32
C ILE A 7 -4.52 -10.59 13.15
N GLU A 8 -4.16 -10.69 14.44
CA GLU A 8 -4.09 -9.55 15.36
C GLU A 8 -2.94 -8.59 15.01
N ASN A 9 -1.96 -9.07 14.23
CA ASN A 9 -0.81 -8.29 13.78
C ASN A 9 -1.00 -7.69 12.38
N ILE A 10 -2.21 -7.80 11.80
CA ILE A 10 -2.52 -7.29 10.47
C ILE A 10 -3.65 -6.26 10.59
N ALA A 11 -3.38 -5.03 10.15
CA ALA A 11 -4.37 -3.98 10.06
C ALA A 11 -4.73 -3.71 8.59
N PHE A 12 -6.02 -3.48 8.34
CA PHE A 12 -6.53 -3.04 7.05
C PHE A 12 -7.09 -1.64 7.19
N THR A 13 -6.70 -0.76 6.27
CA THR A 13 -7.17 0.62 6.24
C THR A 13 -7.25 1.12 4.81
N ASN A 14 -8.15 2.07 4.57
CA ASN A 14 -8.32 2.73 3.27
C ASN A 14 -7.52 4.01 3.22
N MET A 15 -6.72 4.18 2.16
CA MET A 15 -5.92 5.39 1.94
C MET A 15 -6.78 6.65 1.81
N VAL A 16 -7.94 6.52 1.15
CA VAL A 16 -8.95 7.58 1.02
C VAL A 16 -10.16 7.18 1.86
N LYS A 17 -10.47 7.96 2.90
CA LYS A 17 -11.58 7.70 3.83
C LYS A 17 -12.94 8.17 3.30
N CYS A 18 -12.92 9.21 2.47
CA CYS A 18 -14.12 9.79 1.87
C CYS A 18 -14.24 9.29 0.43
N ASN A 19 -15.31 8.56 0.10
CA ASN A 19 -15.51 8.02 -1.24
C ASN A 19 -16.85 8.46 -1.83
N VAL A 20 -16.84 8.91 -3.08
CA VAL A 20 -18.06 9.29 -3.84
C VAL A 20 -18.60 8.17 -4.71
N SER A 21 -17.99 6.99 -4.69
CA SER A 21 -18.37 5.84 -5.53
C SER A 21 -18.43 4.56 -4.72
N SER A 22 -19.43 3.71 -4.98
CA SER A 22 -19.58 2.41 -4.33
C SER A 22 -18.69 1.32 -4.94
N THR A 23 -18.02 1.57 -6.08
CA THR A 23 -17.29 0.54 -6.84
C THR A 23 -15.91 1.01 -7.28
N THR A 24 -15.77 1.59 -8.46
CA THR A 24 -14.50 2.09 -8.98
C THR A 24 -14.16 3.42 -8.31
N ASP A 25 -12.89 3.63 -7.99
CA ASP A 25 -12.40 4.93 -7.54
C ASP A 25 -12.64 6.00 -8.62
N LYS A 26 -13.64 6.84 -8.35
CA LYS A 26 -13.99 8.03 -9.15
C LYS A 26 -13.79 9.30 -8.32
N ASN A 27 -13.00 9.23 -7.25
CA ASN A 27 -12.79 10.39 -6.39
C ASN A 27 -12.06 11.47 -7.18
N PRO A 28 -12.58 12.71 -7.20
CA PRO A 28 -11.87 13.85 -7.76
C PRO A 28 -10.49 13.98 -7.11
N ARG A 29 -9.51 14.47 -7.87
CA ARG A 29 -8.16 14.74 -7.36
C ARG A 29 -8.20 15.58 -6.08
N GLU A 30 -9.05 16.60 -6.05
CA GLU A 30 -9.26 17.49 -4.89
C GLU A 30 -9.62 16.72 -3.61
N MET A 31 -10.46 15.67 -3.73
CA MET A 31 -10.84 14.85 -2.57
C MET A 31 -9.68 13.97 -2.10
N LYS A 32 -8.85 13.46 -3.02
CA LYS A 32 -7.64 12.71 -2.68
C LYS A 32 -6.62 13.60 -2.00
N ASP A 33 -6.40 14.80 -2.55
CA ASP A 33 -5.53 15.82 -1.97
C ASP A 33 -6.00 16.21 -0.56
N PHE A 34 -7.29 16.48 -0.39
CA PHE A 34 -7.86 16.82 0.91
C PHE A 34 -7.72 15.67 1.92
N CYS A 35 -8.13 14.46 1.55
CA CYS A 35 -8.15 13.32 2.47
C CYS A 35 -6.75 12.81 2.83
N ILE A 36 -5.84 12.75 1.86
CA ILE A 36 -4.51 12.15 2.05
C ILE A 36 -3.50 13.21 2.52
N ALA A 37 -3.44 14.36 1.84
CA ALA A 37 -2.39 15.34 2.06
C ALA A 37 -2.76 16.42 3.08
N GLN A 38 -4.04 16.82 3.20
CA GLN A 38 -4.44 17.87 4.15
C GLN A 38 -4.89 17.32 5.49
N LEU A 39 -5.75 16.30 5.50
CA LEU A 39 -6.22 15.68 6.74
C LEU A 39 -5.18 14.73 7.35
N GLU A 40 -4.23 14.25 6.54
CA GLU A 40 -3.12 13.36 6.94
C GLU A 40 -3.56 12.12 7.78
N ILE A 41 -4.81 11.65 7.65
CA ILE A 41 -5.36 10.60 8.53
C ILE A 41 -4.50 9.32 8.49
N ILE A 42 -4.10 8.88 7.30
CA ILE A 42 -3.23 7.70 7.14
C ILE A 42 -1.88 7.89 7.80
N LYS A 43 -1.32 9.11 7.77
CA LYS A 43 -0.04 9.41 8.39
C LYS A 43 -0.14 9.25 9.91
N GLU A 44 -1.24 9.71 10.51
CA GLU A 44 -1.51 9.50 11.94
C GLU A 44 -1.74 8.02 12.26
N GLU A 45 -2.46 7.27 11.42
CA GLU A 45 -2.62 5.81 11.59
C GLU A 45 -1.26 5.09 11.57
N ILE A 46 -0.36 5.45 10.67
CA ILE A 46 1.00 4.89 10.60
C ILE A 46 1.79 5.19 11.88
N LYS A 47 1.72 6.43 12.40
CA LYS A 47 2.39 6.81 13.66
C LYS A 47 1.89 6.04 14.87
N ILE A 48 0.59 5.73 14.92
CA ILE A 48 -0.04 5.01 16.03
C ILE A 48 0.27 3.51 15.95
N ILE A 49 0.05 2.90 14.78
CA ILE A 49 0.18 1.45 14.58
C ILE A 49 1.65 1.03 14.51
N LYS A 50 2.53 1.92 14.02
CA LYS A 50 3.96 1.67 13.81
C LYS A 50 4.23 0.34 13.07
N PRO A 51 3.64 0.16 11.87
CA PRO A 51 3.76 -1.10 11.15
C PRO A 51 5.20 -1.30 10.65
N ALA A 52 5.73 -2.52 10.75
CA ALA A 52 7.02 -2.84 10.15
C ALA A 52 6.96 -2.88 8.61
N LYS A 53 5.78 -3.20 8.05
CA LYS A 53 5.55 -3.33 6.61
C LYS A 53 4.19 -2.77 6.22
N ILE A 54 4.12 -2.08 5.09
CA ILE A 54 2.87 -1.57 4.53
C ILE A 54 2.75 -2.02 3.07
N VAL A 55 1.56 -2.52 2.70
CA VAL A 55 1.22 -2.88 1.32
C VAL A 55 0.12 -1.96 0.79
N PHE A 56 0.42 -1.19 -0.25
CA PHE A 56 -0.51 -0.30 -0.93
C PHE A 56 -1.09 -0.96 -2.20
N TYR A 57 -2.41 -1.14 -2.21
CA TYR A 57 -3.17 -1.71 -3.34
C TYR A 57 -3.73 -0.62 -4.27
N THR A 58 -2.88 0.29 -4.74
CA THR A 58 -3.31 1.58 -5.33
C THR A 58 -2.92 1.78 -6.80
N GLY A 59 -1.86 1.13 -7.29
CA GLY A 59 -1.30 1.41 -8.62
C GLY A 59 -0.48 2.71 -8.70
N ARG A 60 -0.04 3.08 -9.92
CA ARG A 60 0.95 4.16 -10.18
C ARG A 60 0.44 5.57 -9.93
N ASN A 61 -0.86 5.79 -10.03
CA ASN A 61 -1.48 7.09 -9.81
C ASN A 61 -1.40 7.59 -8.36
N TYR A 62 -0.97 6.74 -7.41
CA TYR A 62 -0.82 7.12 -6.01
C TYR A 62 0.63 7.33 -5.55
N ASP A 63 1.62 7.11 -6.42
CA ASP A 63 3.04 7.13 -6.02
C ASP A 63 3.47 8.48 -5.43
N GLY A 64 2.92 9.60 -5.93
CA GLY A 64 3.16 10.92 -5.35
C GLY A 64 2.60 11.07 -3.93
N TYR A 65 1.40 10.55 -3.67
CA TYR A 65 0.82 10.56 -2.32
C TYR A 65 1.59 9.65 -1.37
N ILE A 66 2.02 8.47 -1.83
CA ILE A 66 2.82 7.55 -1.02
C ILE A 66 4.15 8.24 -0.64
N ARG A 67 4.82 8.91 -1.58
CA ARG A 67 6.03 9.69 -1.27
C ARG A 67 5.78 10.75 -0.22
N ASN A 68 4.69 11.51 -0.34
CA ASN A 68 4.35 12.53 0.65
C ASN A 68 4.09 11.96 2.07
N LEU A 69 3.60 10.72 2.20
CA LEU A 69 3.35 10.11 3.51
C LEU A 69 4.64 9.88 4.30
N PHE A 70 5.73 9.50 3.62
CA PHE A 70 7.01 9.19 4.25
C PHE A 70 8.06 10.30 4.06
N GLY A 71 7.73 11.32 3.25
CA GLY A 71 8.66 12.38 2.83
C GLY A 71 9.66 11.84 1.81
N ASP A 72 10.70 11.16 2.30
CA ASP A 72 11.71 10.51 1.48
C ASP A 72 11.78 9.02 1.85
N PHE A 73 11.68 8.18 0.82
CA PHE A 73 11.94 6.75 0.93
C PHE A 73 12.92 6.32 -0.17
N THR A 74 13.71 5.31 0.12
CA THR A 74 14.64 4.71 -0.85
C THR A 74 13.89 3.67 -1.67
N VAL A 75 13.86 3.84 -2.99
CA VAL A 75 13.32 2.83 -3.91
C VAL A 75 14.36 1.72 -4.08
N GLU A 76 13.97 0.49 -3.79
CA GLU A 76 14.80 -0.71 -3.95
C GLU A 76 14.49 -1.40 -5.28
N VAL A 77 13.20 -1.43 -5.66
CA VAL A 77 12.71 -2.02 -6.91
C VAL A 77 11.62 -1.11 -7.46
N ASP A 78 11.68 -0.79 -8.76
CA ASP A 78 10.55 -0.19 -9.50
C ASP A 78 10.41 -0.84 -10.87
N GLY A 79 9.29 -1.52 -11.10
CA GLY A 79 9.07 -2.19 -12.36
C GLY A 79 7.73 -2.89 -12.45
N GLN A 80 7.79 -4.13 -12.92
CA GLN A 80 6.64 -5.01 -13.07
C GLN A 80 6.94 -6.36 -12.44
N CYS A 81 5.96 -6.92 -11.75
CA CYS A 81 6.00 -8.29 -11.25
C CYS A 81 5.02 -9.13 -12.05
N GLN A 82 5.48 -10.28 -12.56
CA GLN A 82 4.62 -11.24 -13.22
C GLN A 82 3.77 -11.97 -12.17
N ILE A 83 2.45 -11.84 -12.30
CA ILE A 83 1.47 -12.48 -11.43
C ILE A 83 0.47 -13.21 -12.32
N GLY A 84 0.54 -14.54 -12.29
CA GLY A 84 -0.15 -15.41 -13.24
C GLY A 84 0.25 -15.10 -14.68
N LYS A 85 -0.74 -14.76 -15.51
CA LYS A 85 -0.56 -14.43 -16.94
C LYS A 85 -0.30 -12.94 -17.21
N GLY A 86 -0.33 -12.08 -16.19
CA GLY A 86 -0.25 -10.63 -16.34
C GLY A 86 0.93 -10.01 -15.60
N ASN A 87 1.34 -8.83 -16.04
CA ASN A 87 2.31 -8.00 -15.34
C ASN A 87 1.59 -6.94 -14.50
N MET A 88 2.09 -6.71 -13.29
CA MET A 88 1.53 -5.73 -12.36
C MET A 88 2.59 -4.72 -11.95
N PRO A 89 2.22 -3.44 -11.76
CA PRO A 89 3.08 -2.48 -11.09
C PRO A 89 3.58 -3.04 -9.78
N TRP A 90 4.89 -2.95 -9.58
CA TRP A 90 5.56 -3.46 -8.40
C TRP A 90 6.64 -2.46 -8.02
N LEU A 91 6.52 -1.87 -6.83
CA LEU A 91 7.54 -1.00 -6.27
C LEU A 91 7.80 -1.40 -4.83
N GLU A 92 9.06 -1.67 -4.54
CA GLU A 92 9.57 -1.93 -3.20
C GLU A 92 10.42 -0.74 -2.78
N ALA A 93 10.20 -0.29 -1.55
CA ALA A 93 10.91 0.82 -0.97
C ALA A 93 11.06 0.65 0.53
N ALA A 94 11.96 1.43 1.12
CA ALA A 94 12.13 1.52 2.55
C ALA A 94 12.16 2.98 3.00
N SER A 95 11.39 3.30 4.05
CA SER A 95 11.62 4.51 4.83
C SER A 95 12.58 4.16 5.97
N GLU A 96 13.84 4.59 5.86
CA GLU A 96 14.83 4.38 6.92
C GLU A 96 14.47 5.16 8.17
N THR A 97 13.95 6.38 8.00
CA THR A 97 13.51 7.26 9.09
C THR A 97 12.41 6.61 9.94
N ASP A 98 11.46 5.94 9.30
CA ASP A 98 10.34 5.29 10.00
C ASP A 98 10.62 3.82 10.34
N GLY A 99 11.67 3.21 9.77
CA GLY A 99 11.95 1.78 9.87
C GLY A 99 10.88 0.91 9.20
N ILE A 100 10.27 1.39 8.11
CA ILE A 100 9.13 0.74 7.44
C ILE A 100 9.50 0.25 6.05
N ARG A 101 9.20 -1.01 5.74
CA ARG A 101 9.22 -1.51 4.35
C ARG A 101 7.89 -1.26 3.66
N ILE A 102 7.96 -0.79 2.42
CA ILE A 102 6.82 -0.34 1.63
C ILE A 102 6.75 -1.17 0.37
N LEU A 103 5.57 -1.74 0.11
CA LEU A 103 5.24 -2.38 -1.15
C LEU A 103 4.05 -1.67 -1.79
N ARG A 104 4.22 -1.15 -3.01
CA ARG A 104 3.12 -0.65 -3.83
C ARG A 104 2.86 -1.63 -4.96
N VAL A 105 1.63 -2.13 -5.05
CA VAL A 105 1.15 -3.00 -6.12
C VAL A 105 -0.10 -2.45 -6.81
N GLY A 106 -0.46 -3.04 -7.94
CA GLY A 106 -1.79 -2.83 -8.54
C GLY A 106 -2.92 -3.40 -7.67
N HIS A 107 -4.14 -2.89 -7.86
CA HIS A 107 -5.32 -3.34 -7.12
C HIS A 107 -5.58 -4.85 -7.32
N PRO A 108 -5.92 -5.62 -6.27
CA PRO A 108 -6.11 -7.06 -6.35
C PRO A 108 -7.43 -7.49 -7.03
N GLU A 109 -8.11 -6.60 -7.76
CA GLU A 109 -9.41 -6.92 -8.36
C GLU A 109 -9.24 -8.09 -9.35
N ARG A 110 -9.97 -9.19 -9.09
CA ARG A 110 -9.99 -10.41 -9.92
C ARG A 110 -8.64 -11.12 -10.04
N LYS A 111 -7.77 -11.03 -9.01
CA LYS A 111 -6.45 -11.68 -9.01
C LYS A 111 -6.48 -13.07 -8.38
N ALA A 112 -5.66 -13.96 -8.93
CA ALA A 112 -5.59 -15.39 -8.60
C ALA A 112 -4.68 -15.67 -7.39
N MET A 113 -4.62 -16.94 -6.96
CA MET A 113 -3.75 -17.46 -5.89
C MET A 113 -2.30 -16.97 -5.97
N ASP A 114 -1.75 -16.87 -7.20
CA ASP A 114 -0.40 -16.34 -7.47
C ASP A 114 -0.15 -14.95 -6.87
N PHE A 115 -1.19 -14.11 -6.79
CA PHE A 115 -1.09 -12.79 -6.18
C PHE A 115 -0.84 -12.90 -4.67
N THR A 116 -1.67 -13.69 -3.98
CA THR A 116 -1.53 -13.92 -2.54
C THR A 116 -0.16 -14.49 -2.24
N ASP A 117 0.31 -15.48 -2.99
CA ASP A 117 1.60 -16.13 -2.76
C ASP A 117 2.76 -15.13 -2.88
N LYS A 118 2.72 -14.24 -3.88
CA LYS A 118 3.75 -13.20 -4.07
C LYS A 118 3.76 -12.17 -2.94
N ILE A 119 2.58 -11.69 -2.53
CA ILE A 119 2.47 -10.74 -1.42
C ILE A 119 2.91 -11.41 -0.11
N SER A 120 2.46 -12.64 0.15
CA SER A 120 2.86 -13.42 1.34
C SER A 120 4.37 -13.67 1.39
N ALA A 121 5.00 -14.01 0.26
CA ALA A 121 6.45 -14.18 0.19
C ALA A 121 7.19 -12.88 0.53
N TRP A 122 6.71 -11.72 0.04
CA TRP A 122 7.29 -10.42 0.38
C TRP A 122 7.07 -10.02 1.85
N ILE A 123 5.91 -10.38 2.42
CA ILE A 123 5.64 -10.18 3.85
C ILE A 123 6.55 -11.07 4.72
N GLN A 124 7.04 -12.20 4.20
CA GLN A 124 7.91 -13.13 4.94
C GLN A 124 9.41 -12.83 4.78
N SER A 125 9.84 -12.11 3.74
CA SER A 125 11.24 -11.69 3.54
C SER A 125 11.68 -10.60 4.51
#